data_AF-A0A945L6T4-F1
#
_entry.id   AF-A0A945L6T4-F1
#
_cell.length_a   1.000
_cell.length_b   1.000
_cell.length_c   1.000
_cell.angle_alpha   90.00
_cell.angle_beta   90.00
_cell.angle_gamma   90.00
#
_symmetry.space_group_name_H-M   'P 1'
#
loop_
_entity.id
_entity.type
_entity.pdbx_description
1 polymer ?
#
loop_
_entity_poly.entity_id
_entity_poly.type
_entity_poly.pdbx_seq_one_letter_code
_entity_poly.pdbx_strand_id
1 'polypeptide(L)' 'MLVIRRKVTRQQGYTVFMLPGHDEEWPTSDYEHQRILELFKQDRPYEGIQNDFTDYRIGERDKEHLT' A
#
# COMPACT_ATOMS: atom_id res chain seq x y z
N MET A 1 6.37 0.57 8.86
CA MET A 1 5.82 1.09 7.60
C MET A 1 4.78 0.11 7.10
N LEU A 2 3.52 0.53 7.04
CA LEU A 2 2.42 -0.28 6.49
C LEU A 2 2.17 0.21 5.06
N VAL A 3 2.22 -0.70 4.09
CA VAL A 3 1.89 -0.39 2.69
C VAL A 3 0.65 -1.19 2.31
N ILE A 4 -0.38 -0.51 1.80
CA ILE A 4 -1.62 -1.14 1.33
C ILE A 4 -1.58 -1.19 -0.20
N ARG A 5 -1.76 -2.39 -0.78
CA ARG A 5 -1.77 -2.61 -2.24
C ARG A 5 -3.04 -3.34 -2.68
N ARG A 6 -3.35 -3.21 -3.98
CA ARG A 6 -4.40 -4.00 -4.65
C ARG A 6 -3.77 -5.12 -5.45
N LYS A 7 -4.23 -6.36 -5.25
CA LYS A 7 -3.90 -7.51 -6.08
C LYS A 7 -5.18 -8.01 -6.74
N VAL A 8 -5.15 -8.24 -8.04
CA VAL A 8 -6.33 -8.70 -8.79
C VAL A 8 -5.96 -9.96 -9.54
N THR A 9 -6.76 -11.00 -9.37
CA THR A 9 -6.71 -12.23 -10.17
C THR A 9 -7.87 -12.22 -11.15
N ARG A 10 -7.96 -13.23 -12.03
CA ARG A 10 -9.10 -13.35 -12.96
C ARG A 10 -10.46 -13.48 -12.27
N GLN A 11 -10.49 -13.95 -11.02
CA GLN A 11 -11.73 -14.31 -10.32
C GLN A 11 -11.98 -13.50 -9.05
N GLN A 12 -10.93 -12.92 -8.45
CA GLN A 12 -11.00 -12.30 -7.13
C GLN A 12 -9.98 -11.17 -7.00
N GLY A 13 -10.39 -10.09 -6.32
CA GLY A 13 -9.50 -9.03 -5.86
C GLY A 13 -9.12 -9.20 -4.40
N TYR A 14 -7.97 -8.68 -4.02
CA TYR A 14 -7.42 -8.73 -2.67
C TYR A 14 -6.83 -7.36 -2.31
N THR A 15 -6.97 -7.01 -1.04
CA THR A 15 -6.22 -5.93 -0.42
C THR A 15 -5.05 -6.57 0.31
N VAL A 16 -3.84 -6.11 0.01
CA VAL A 16 -2.61 -6.66 0.59
C VAL A 16 -2.05 -5.64 1.57
N PHE A 17 -1.89 -6.06 2.82
CA PHE A 17 -1.26 -5.28 3.88
C PHE A 17 0.18 -5.76 4.06
N MET A 18 1.13 -4.91 3.70
CA MET A 18 2.55 -5.23 3.78
C MET A 18 3.15 -4.57 5.02
N LEU A 19 3.62 -5.39 5.95
CA LEU A 19 4.34 -4.99 7.16
C LEU A 19 5.80 -5.47 7.08
N PRO A 20 6.72 -4.90 7.89
CA PRO A 20 8.08 -5.41 7.94
C PRO A 20 8.12 -6.89 8.35
N GLY A 21 8.45 -7.76 7.40
CA GLY A 21 8.60 -9.20 7.61
C GLY A 21 7.30 -10.02 7.52
N HIS A 22 6.15 -9.40 7.23
CA HIS A 22 4.87 -10.09 7.09
C HIS A 22 3.94 -9.39 6.11
N ASP A 23 3.34 -10.16 5.19
CA ASP A 23 2.31 -9.68 4.28
C ASP A 23 1.01 -10.43 4.54
N GLU A 24 -0.10 -9.71 4.62
CA GLU A 24 -1.45 -10.28 4.80
C GLU A 24 -2.32 -9.98 3.58
N GLU A 25 -2.91 -11.00 2.97
CA GLU A 25 -3.82 -10.85 1.82
C GLU A 25 -5.28 -11.06 2.24
N TRP A 26 -6.12 -10.03 2.08
CA TRP A 26 -7.54 -10.09 2.39
C TRP A 26 -8.42 -10.00 1.13
N PRO A 27 -9.26 -11.01 0.84
CA PRO A 27 -10.14 -10.99 -0.33
C PRO A 27 -11.16 -9.86 -0.21
N THR A 28 -11.15 -8.93 -1.18
CA THR A 28 -11.98 -7.72 -1.16
C THR A 28 -12.41 -7.36 -2.56
N SER A 29 -13.62 -6.84 -2.70
CA SER A 29 -14.09 -6.10 -3.87
C SER A 29 -13.33 -4.78 -4.04
N ASP A 30 -13.48 -4.14 -5.20
CA ASP A 30 -12.88 -2.81 -5.43
C ASP A 30 -13.47 -1.75 -4.50
N TYR A 31 -14.77 -1.85 -4.20
CA TYR A 31 -15.44 -0.96 -3.26
C TYR A 31 -14.86 -1.08 -1.84
N GLU A 32 -14.72 -2.30 -1.34
CA GLU A 32 -14.14 -2.55 -0.02
C GLU A 32 -12.68 -2.06 0.06
N HIS A 33 -11.90 -2.30 -0.99
CA HIS A 33 -10.53 -1.78 -1.07
C HIS A 33 -10.48 -0.25 -0.99
N GLN A 34 -11.31 0.46 -1.75
CA GLN A 34 -11.37 1.92 -1.69
C GLN A 34 -11.80 2.41 -0.31
N ARG A 35 -12.77 1.73 0.32
CA ARG A 35 -13.21 2.09 1.67
C ARG A 35 -12.10 1.91 2.73
N ILE A 36 -11.29 0.86 2.60
CA ILE A 36 -10.10 0.65 3.44
C ILE A 36 -9.10 1.80 3.24
N LEU A 37 -8.82 2.19 2.00
CA LEU A 37 -7.91 3.29 1.70
C LEU A 37 -8.42 4.63 2.24
N GLU A 38 -9.72 4.92 2.13
CA GLU A 38 -10.32 6.13 2.69
C GLU A 38 -10.10 6.23 4.20
N LEU A 39 -10.37 5.15 4.93
CA LEU A 39 -10.16 5.09 6.37
C LEU A 39 -8.68 5.22 6.73
N PHE A 40 -7.81 4.47 6.05
CA PHE A 40 -6.37 4.51 6.27
C PHE A 40 -5.78 5.92 6.04
N LYS A 41 -6.31 6.67 5.06
CA LYS A 41 -5.88 8.04 4.76
C LYS A 41 -6.40 9.08 5.77
N GLN A 42 -7.41 8.76 6.58
CA GLN A 42 -7.88 9.65 7.66
C GLN A 42 -6.96 9.61 8.88
N ASP A 43 -6.19 8.55 9.05
CA ASP A 43 -5.32 8.38 10.20
C ASP A 43 -4.17 9.39 10.17
N ARG A 44 -3.99 10.09 11.30
CA ARG A 44 -2.81 10.93 11.53
C ARG A 44 -1.56 10.04 11.49
N PRO A 45 -0.39 10.56 11.06
CA PRO A 45 0.84 9.79 11.09
C PRO A 45 1.12 9.30 12.52
N TYR A 46 0.99 7.99 12.74
CA TYR A 46 1.32 7.32 13.99
C TYR A 46 2.76 6.82 13.95
N GLU A 47 3.44 6.86 15.09
CA GLU A 47 4.79 6.32 15.22
C GLU A 47 4.82 4.82 14.84
N GLY A 48 5.70 4.45 13.90
CA GLY A 48 5.78 3.09 13.32
C GLY A 48 4.91 2.86 12.07
N ILE A 49 3.89 3.69 11.84
CA ILE A 49 3.06 3.69 10.63
C ILE A 49 3.53 4.84 9.72
N GLN A 50 4.57 4.56 8.93
CA GLN A 50 4.84 5.38 7.75
C GLN A 50 3.72 5.16 6.74
N ASN A 51 2.77 6.10 6.71
CA ASN A 51 1.85 6.28 5.60
C ASN A 51 2.68 6.78 4.42
N ASP A 52 3.14 5.86 3.59
CA ASP A 52 3.78 6.23 2.33
C ASP A 52 2.70 6.82 1.42
N PHE A 53 2.54 8.16 1.49
CA PHE A 53 1.67 8.95 0.63
C PHE A 53 2.23 9.07 -0.80
N THR A 54 3.36 8.43 -1.12
CA THR A 54 3.83 8.43 -2.50
C THR A 54 2.88 7.57 -3.33
N ASP A 55 1.99 8.26 -4.04
CA ASP A 55 1.42 7.75 -5.28
C ASP A 55 2.60 7.47 -6.24
N TYR A 56 3.26 6.34 -6.04
CA TYR A 56 4.22 5.71 -6.93
C TYR A 56 5.51 6.51 -7.25
N ARG A 57 6.58 6.28 -6.47
CA ARG A 57 7.98 6.35 -6.97
C ARG A 57 8.55 4.97 -7.28
N ILE A 58 7.74 4.08 -7.85
CA ILE A 58 8.26 2.84 -8.44
C ILE A 58 8.98 3.22 -9.74
N GLY A 59 10.29 3.44 -9.65
CA GLY A 59 11.17 3.81 -10.77
C GLY A 59 12.26 4.84 -10.44
N GLU A 60 12.21 5.54 -9.29
CA GLU A 60 13.23 6.52 -8.92
C GLU A 60 14.32 5.96 -8.01
N ARG A 61 14.87 4.80 -8.38
CA ARG A 61 16.24 4.44 -7.98
C ARG A 61 17.11 4.55 -9.22
N ASP A 62 18.17 5.37 -9.09
CA ASP A 62 19.34 5.47 -9.98
C ASP A 62 19.51 6.77 -10.81
N LYS A 63 19.43 7.96 -10.18
CA LYS A 63 19.99 9.19 -10.79
C LYS A 63 20.87 10.06 -9.88
N GLU A 64 21.24 9.62 -8.67
CA GLU A 64 22.06 10.44 -7.77
C GLU A 64 23.53 10.00 -7.61
N HIS A 65 24.04 9.08 -8.44
CA HIS A 65 25.45 8.62 -8.34
C HIS A 65 26.23 8.64 -9.68
N LEU A 66 25.84 9.47 -10.64
CA LEU A 66 26.56 9.69 -11.91
C LEU A 66 26.79 11.18 -12.18
N THR A 67 27.58 11.83 -11.31
CA THR A 67 28.34 13.05 -11.61
C THR A 67 29.60 13.06 -10.77
#